data_AF-A0A1V5UQI2-F1
#
_entry.id   AF-A0A1V5UQI2-F1
#
_cell.length_a   1.000
_cell.length_b   1.000
_cell.length_c   1.000
_cell.angle_alpha   90.00
_cell.angle_beta   90.00
_cell.angle_gamma   90.00
#
_symmetry.space_group_name_H-M   'P 1'
#
loop_
_entity.id
_entity.type
_entity.pdbx_description
1 polymer ?
#
loop_
_entity_poly.entity_id
_entity_poly.type
_entity_poly.pdbx_seq_one_letter_code
_entity_poly.pdbx_strand_id
1 'polypeptide(L)'
;MSVDPELAKILETPEGDTTRDQLETVMALCGKIVVAGHEFPAPTTAFFAMLHAIRSPFLVPREQPLDTIDLCRALYLLAEGKRALPVILQWKRREDFMEEFRERCGNAPSPDEAVVLSRLVDGIADLQGKFDAETIRFSEKLGFFQPDEALREFSAYIAAGSGFSMLPRDDSSKKKGVFNLDYITFLMAKISTVMPSVTLNELLWELPFATVGFLVVQAERKRGVKGISRDDVSRKLWRKFQERKGSSKPQPPIHTSNPSK
;
A
#
# COMPACT_ATOMS: atom_id res chain seq x y z
N MET A 1 -26.04 27.07 -16.81
CA MET A 1 -24.59 27.29 -16.97
C MET A 1 -24.06 26.18 -17.85
N SER A 2 -23.58 26.47 -19.06
CA SER A 2 -22.99 25.43 -19.92
C SER A 2 -21.61 25.06 -19.38
N VAL A 3 -21.37 23.77 -19.16
CA VAL A 3 -20.04 23.27 -18.80
C VAL A 3 -19.12 23.55 -20.00
N ASP A 4 -17.96 24.18 -19.72
CA ASP A 4 -16.93 24.44 -20.73
C ASP A 4 -16.62 23.12 -21.49
N PRO A 5 -16.76 23.08 -22.83
CA PRO A 5 -16.62 21.85 -23.62
C PRO A 5 -15.28 21.16 -23.45
N GLU A 6 -14.22 21.92 -23.19
CA GLU A 6 -12.88 21.38 -22.96
C GLU A 6 -12.76 20.81 -21.54
N LEU A 7 -13.52 21.35 -20.58
CA LEU A 7 -13.66 20.81 -19.22
C LEU A 7 -14.52 19.54 -19.20
N ALA A 8 -15.58 19.49 -19.99
CA ALA A 8 -16.38 18.28 -20.21
C ALA A 8 -15.51 17.15 -20.81
N LYS A 9 -14.71 17.47 -21.83
CA LYS A 9 -13.78 16.52 -22.45
C LYS A 9 -12.70 16.00 -21.49
N ILE A 10 -12.21 16.85 -20.59
CA ILE A 10 -11.25 16.48 -19.52
C ILE A 10 -11.91 15.60 -18.45
N LEU A 11 -13.15 15.90 -18.05
CA LEU A 11 -13.94 15.08 -17.12
C LEU A 11 -14.34 13.72 -17.72
N GLU A 12 -14.44 13.64 -19.05
CA GLU A 12 -14.66 12.40 -19.80
C GLU A 12 -13.36 11.62 -20.08
N THR A 13 -12.19 12.14 -19.68
CA THR A 13 -10.90 11.47 -19.89
C THR A 13 -10.63 10.52 -18.71
N PRO A 14 -10.49 9.20 -18.90
CA PRO A 14 -10.42 8.20 -17.82
C PRO A 14 -9.09 8.18 -17.06
N GLU A 15 -8.22 9.18 -17.23
CA GLU A 15 -6.82 9.14 -16.78
C GLU A 15 -6.54 9.95 -15.50
N GLY A 16 -7.54 10.64 -14.95
CA GLY A 16 -7.49 11.25 -13.62
C GLY A 16 -8.90 11.28 -13.04
N ASP A 17 -9.05 10.85 -11.78
CA ASP A 17 -10.33 10.43 -11.17
C ASP A 17 -10.73 9.00 -11.57
N THR A 18 -9.75 8.10 -11.68
CA THR A 18 -10.03 6.68 -11.84
C THR A 18 -10.71 6.12 -10.58
N THR A 19 -11.50 5.06 -10.72
CA THR A 19 -12.02 4.30 -9.57
C THR A 19 -10.90 3.92 -8.58
N ARG A 20 -9.67 3.72 -9.10
CA ARG A 20 -8.47 3.47 -8.29
C ARG A 20 -8.07 4.68 -7.44
N ASP A 21 -8.05 5.89 -8.00
CA ASP A 21 -7.68 7.11 -7.25
C ASP A 21 -8.73 7.46 -6.18
N GLN A 22 -10.01 7.23 -6.50
CA GLN A 22 -11.11 7.39 -5.55
C GLN A 22 -11.00 6.37 -4.42
N LEU A 23 -10.71 5.10 -4.75
CA LEU A 23 -10.50 4.04 -3.76
C LEU A 23 -9.30 4.33 -2.86
N GLU A 24 -8.20 4.81 -3.43
CA GLU A 24 -7.01 5.23 -2.67
C GLU A 24 -7.33 6.38 -1.71
N THR A 25 -8.08 7.39 -2.19
CA THR A 25 -8.50 8.53 -1.37
C THR A 25 -9.42 8.07 -0.23
N VAL A 26 -10.39 7.20 -0.50
CA VAL A 26 -11.28 6.64 0.51
C VAL A 26 -10.51 5.82 1.54
N MET A 27 -9.55 4.98 1.11
CA MET A 27 -8.68 4.24 2.04
C MET A 27 -7.87 5.17 2.95
N ALA A 28 -7.27 6.21 2.37
CA ALA A 28 -6.46 7.17 3.10
C ALA A 28 -7.28 7.95 4.16
N LEU A 29 -8.55 8.23 3.86
CA LEU A 29 -9.44 9.00 4.74
C LEU A 29 -10.17 8.13 5.77
N CYS A 30 -10.66 6.96 5.37
CA CYS A 30 -11.49 6.10 6.21
C CYS A 30 -10.68 5.12 7.06
N GLY A 31 -9.44 4.83 6.69
CA GLY A 31 -8.57 3.89 7.41
C GLY A 31 -9.09 2.45 7.43
N LYS A 32 -10.08 2.14 6.58
CA LYS A 32 -10.73 0.83 6.48
C LYS A 32 -10.95 0.44 5.02
N ILE A 33 -11.07 -0.85 4.77
CA ILE A 33 -11.50 -1.44 3.50
C ILE A 33 -12.60 -2.48 3.76
N VAL A 34 -13.36 -2.83 2.73
CA VAL A 34 -14.38 -3.89 2.82
C VAL A 34 -14.02 -4.97 1.82
N VAL A 35 -13.80 -6.20 2.29
CA VAL A 35 -13.52 -7.35 1.43
C VAL A 35 -14.52 -8.44 1.74
N ALA A 36 -15.26 -8.87 0.72
CA ALA A 36 -16.34 -9.85 0.80
C ALA A 36 -17.37 -9.55 1.90
N GLY A 37 -17.73 -8.27 2.04
CA GLY A 37 -18.70 -7.83 3.05
C GLY A 37 -18.13 -7.72 4.48
N HIS A 38 -16.84 -7.96 4.68
CA HIS A 38 -16.17 -7.79 5.98
C HIS A 38 -15.30 -6.55 6.01
N GLU A 39 -15.37 -5.78 7.10
CA GLU A 39 -14.50 -4.64 7.31
C GLU A 39 -13.11 -5.08 7.80
N PHE A 40 -12.07 -4.49 7.21
CA PHE A 40 -10.68 -4.63 7.62
C PHE A 40 -10.04 -3.25 7.81
N PRO A 41 -8.98 -3.12 8.63
CA PRO A 41 -8.16 -1.92 8.60
C PRO A 41 -7.55 -1.75 7.20
N ALA A 42 -7.31 -0.50 6.80
CA ALA A 42 -6.61 -0.23 5.55
C ALA A 42 -5.17 -0.76 5.61
N PRO A 43 -4.61 -1.25 4.50
CA PRO A 43 -3.23 -1.73 4.44
C PRO A 43 -2.24 -0.68 4.96
N THR A 44 -1.41 -1.08 5.92
CA THR A 44 -0.35 -0.24 6.51
C THR A 44 1.03 -0.64 5.99
N THR A 45 2.04 0.17 6.28
CA THR A 45 3.43 -0.16 5.90
C THR A 45 3.86 -1.52 6.46
N ALA A 46 3.54 -1.80 7.73
CA ALA A 46 3.90 -3.05 8.38
C ALA A 46 3.19 -4.26 7.75
N PHE A 47 1.93 -4.10 7.35
CA PHE A 47 1.20 -5.13 6.63
C PHE A 47 1.95 -5.56 5.34
N PHE A 48 2.40 -4.60 4.55
CA PHE A 48 3.18 -4.93 3.35
C PHE A 48 4.55 -5.52 3.65
N ALA A 49 5.22 -5.08 4.72
CA ALA A 49 6.46 -5.70 5.18
C ALA A 49 6.26 -7.18 5.57
N MET A 50 5.14 -7.51 6.22
CA MET A 50 4.78 -8.88 6.57
C MET A 50 4.46 -9.72 5.31
N LEU A 51 3.71 -9.17 4.35
CA LEU A 51 3.49 -9.85 3.06
C LEU A 51 4.82 -10.15 2.33
N HIS A 52 5.74 -9.19 2.32
CA HIS A 52 7.07 -9.39 1.73
C HIS A 52 7.86 -10.45 2.50
N ALA A 53 7.79 -10.45 3.83
CA ALA A 53 8.46 -11.43 4.67
C ALA A 53 7.97 -12.87 4.37
N ILE A 54 6.68 -13.08 4.19
CA ILE A 54 6.15 -14.41 3.84
C ILE A 54 6.25 -14.73 2.33
N ARG A 55 6.97 -13.90 1.55
CA ARG A 55 7.08 -14.00 0.08
C ARG A 55 5.72 -14.12 -0.61
N SER A 56 4.76 -13.32 -0.13
CA SER A 56 3.39 -13.38 -0.61
C SER A 56 3.32 -13.09 -2.12
N PRO A 57 2.51 -13.85 -2.88
CA PRO A 57 2.33 -13.63 -4.31
C PRO A 57 1.64 -12.31 -4.67
N PHE A 58 1.07 -11.59 -3.70
CA PHE A 58 0.57 -10.23 -3.88
C PHE A 58 1.70 -9.21 -4.13
N LEU A 59 2.94 -9.51 -3.70
CA LEU A 59 4.10 -8.62 -3.85
C LEU A 59 5.23 -9.23 -4.67
N VAL A 60 5.40 -10.55 -4.59
CA VAL A 60 6.45 -11.28 -5.29
C VAL A 60 5.80 -12.09 -6.42
N PRO A 61 6.02 -11.72 -7.69
CA PRO A 61 5.46 -12.47 -8.81
C PRO A 61 5.86 -13.95 -8.75
N ARG A 62 4.89 -14.83 -8.96
CA ARG A 62 5.10 -16.27 -9.14
C ARG A 62 4.33 -16.77 -10.36
N GLU A 63 4.71 -17.93 -10.89
CA GLU A 63 4.07 -18.52 -12.08
C GLU A 63 2.63 -19.00 -11.80
N GLN A 64 2.37 -19.45 -10.58
CA GLN A 64 1.07 -20.01 -10.19
C GLN A 64 0.06 -18.90 -9.85
N PRO A 65 -1.22 -19.05 -10.24
CA PRO A 65 -2.26 -18.09 -9.87
C PRO A 65 -2.40 -18.00 -8.35
N LEU A 66 -2.93 -16.87 -7.88
CA LEU A 66 -3.30 -16.68 -6.48
C LEU A 66 -4.36 -17.71 -6.09
N ASP A 67 -4.17 -18.36 -4.95
CA ASP A 67 -5.14 -19.31 -4.40
C ASP A 67 -5.87 -18.74 -3.18
N THR A 68 -6.80 -19.54 -2.64
CA THR A 68 -7.57 -19.14 -1.46
C THR A 68 -6.70 -19.01 -0.21
N ILE A 69 -5.65 -19.81 -0.04
CA ILE A 69 -4.81 -19.73 1.16
C ILE A 69 -3.97 -18.45 1.13
N ASP A 70 -3.51 -18.00 -0.04
CA ASP A 70 -2.82 -16.71 -0.18
C ASP A 70 -3.71 -15.54 0.24
N LEU A 71 -4.97 -15.53 -0.21
CA LEU A 71 -5.96 -14.54 0.20
C LEU A 71 -6.19 -14.60 1.71
N CYS A 72 -6.43 -15.78 2.27
CA CYS A 72 -6.66 -15.93 3.70
C CYS A 72 -5.47 -15.43 4.53
N ARG A 73 -4.23 -15.74 4.12
CA ARG A 73 -3.02 -15.25 4.78
C ARG A 73 -2.98 -13.73 4.76
N ALA A 74 -3.29 -13.12 3.63
CA ALA A 74 -3.28 -11.67 3.49
C ALA A 74 -4.37 -11.00 4.35
N LEU A 75 -5.59 -11.56 4.38
CA LEU A 75 -6.67 -11.07 5.25
C LEU A 75 -6.35 -11.26 6.74
N TYR A 76 -5.72 -12.38 7.12
CA TYR A 76 -5.24 -12.64 8.47
C TYR A 76 -4.21 -11.59 8.91
N LEU A 77 -3.21 -11.32 8.07
CA LEU A 77 -2.20 -10.29 8.36
C LEU A 77 -2.81 -8.90 8.48
N LEU A 78 -3.81 -8.59 7.66
CA LEU A 78 -4.50 -7.32 7.71
C LEU A 78 -5.30 -7.17 9.00
N ALA A 79 -6.01 -8.20 9.42
CA ALA A 79 -6.86 -8.17 10.62
C ALA A 79 -6.07 -8.25 11.94
N GLU A 80 -5.08 -9.14 12.04
CA GLU A 80 -4.35 -9.39 13.29
C GLU A 80 -3.12 -8.50 13.46
N GLY A 81 -2.59 -7.96 12.36
CA GLY A 81 -1.50 -6.98 12.36
C GLY A 81 -0.33 -7.40 13.24
N LYS A 82 -0.06 -6.63 14.31
CA LYS A 82 1.03 -6.86 15.26
C LYS A 82 1.01 -8.27 15.87
N ARG A 83 -0.16 -8.89 16.03
CA ARG A 83 -0.30 -10.21 16.65
C ARG A 83 0.22 -11.34 15.77
N ALA A 84 0.20 -11.18 14.44
CA ALA A 84 0.75 -12.15 13.50
C ALA A 84 2.28 -12.07 13.38
N LEU A 85 2.90 -10.97 13.80
CA LEU A 85 4.33 -10.72 13.61
C LEU A 85 5.27 -11.74 14.28
N PRO A 86 5.04 -12.22 15.52
CA PRO A 86 5.99 -13.08 16.21
C PRO A 86 6.31 -14.38 15.47
N VAL A 87 5.31 -15.06 14.90
CA VAL A 87 5.53 -16.30 14.14
C VAL A 87 6.30 -16.05 12.84
N ILE A 88 6.01 -14.94 12.15
CA ILE A 88 6.71 -14.53 10.93
C ILE A 88 8.18 -14.21 11.22
N LEU A 89 8.46 -13.49 12.33
CA LEU A 89 9.84 -13.17 12.72
C LEU A 89 10.63 -14.43 13.09
N GLN A 90 10.01 -15.36 13.81
CA GLN A 90 10.67 -16.63 14.13
C GLN A 90 10.96 -17.44 12.87
N TRP A 91 10.00 -17.49 11.94
CA TRP A 91 10.17 -18.15 10.65
C TRP A 91 11.33 -17.49 9.89
N LYS A 92 11.33 -16.17 9.73
CA LYS A 92 12.39 -15.46 9.01
C LYS A 92 13.78 -15.67 9.58
N ARG A 93 13.93 -15.55 10.89
CA ARG A 93 15.22 -15.81 11.55
C ARG A 93 15.76 -17.22 11.28
N ARG A 94 14.88 -18.22 11.14
CA ARG A 94 15.30 -19.57 10.77
C ARG A 94 15.68 -19.70 9.29
N GLU A 95 14.98 -19.00 8.40
CA GLU A 95 15.38 -18.92 6.99
C GLU A 95 16.77 -18.28 6.85
N ASP A 96 16.97 -17.11 7.46
CA ASP A 96 18.22 -16.36 7.40
C ASP A 96 19.38 -17.21 7.98
N PHE A 97 19.17 -17.83 9.14
CA PHE A 97 20.16 -18.73 9.73
C PHE A 97 20.46 -19.95 8.85
N MET A 98 19.44 -20.53 8.19
CA MET A 98 19.63 -21.65 7.28
C MET A 98 20.42 -21.23 6.04
N GLU A 99 20.17 -20.04 5.51
CA GLU A 99 20.92 -19.48 4.38
C GLU A 99 22.40 -19.26 4.75
N GLU A 100 22.67 -18.57 5.85
CA GLU A 100 24.02 -18.38 6.39
C GLU A 100 24.73 -19.71 6.68
N PHE A 101 24.00 -20.69 7.21
CA PHE A 101 24.54 -22.02 7.50
C PHE A 101 24.91 -22.76 6.20
N ARG A 102 24.07 -22.69 5.17
CA ARG A 102 24.36 -23.28 3.85
C ARG A 102 25.58 -22.65 3.20
N GLU A 103 25.72 -21.33 3.26
CA GLU A 103 26.89 -20.62 2.74
C GLU A 103 28.17 -21.09 3.41
N ARG A 104 28.12 -21.32 4.73
CA ARG A 104 29.26 -21.83 5.51
C ARG A 104 29.61 -23.29 5.20
N CYS A 105 28.62 -24.15 5.01
CA CYS A 105 28.84 -25.57 4.71
C CYS A 105 29.31 -25.81 3.27
N GLY A 106 29.07 -24.87 2.35
CA GLY A 106 29.35 -25.04 0.93
C GLY A 106 28.47 -26.11 0.28
N ASN A 107 28.93 -26.65 -0.86
CA ASN A 107 28.12 -27.52 -1.72
C ASN A 107 27.95 -28.96 -1.21
N ALA A 108 28.73 -29.39 -0.21
CA ALA A 108 28.75 -30.76 0.28
C ALA A 108 28.79 -30.77 1.82
N PRO A 109 27.64 -30.63 2.50
CA PRO A 109 27.57 -30.67 3.96
C PRO A 109 28.01 -32.04 4.48
N SER A 110 28.76 -32.04 5.58
CA SER A 110 29.06 -33.24 6.36
C SER A 110 27.79 -33.89 6.92
N PRO A 111 27.82 -35.17 7.36
CA PRO A 111 26.64 -35.83 7.92
C PRO A 111 25.99 -35.07 9.08
N ASP A 112 26.78 -34.46 9.97
CA ASP A 112 26.27 -33.67 11.10
C ASP A 112 25.60 -32.37 10.63
N GLU A 113 26.18 -31.69 9.63
CA GLU A 113 25.60 -30.49 9.02
C GLU A 113 24.30 -30.80 8.28
N ALA A 114 24.21 -31.96 7.62
CA ALA A 114 22.98 -32.42 6.97
C ALA A 114 21.85 -32.64 7.98
N VAL A 115 22.16 -33.19 9.17
CA VAL A 115 21.17 -33.33 10.26
C VAL A 115 20.70 -31.96 10.77
N VAL A 116 21.61 -30.99 10.92
CA VAL A 116 21.24 -29.62 11.30
C VAL A 116 20.34 -28.97 10.25
N LEU A 117 20.69 -29.09 8.96
CA LEU A 117 19.87 -28.59 7.86
C LEU A 117 18.47 -29.21 7.85
N SER A 118 18.36 -30.53 8.05
CA SER A 118 17.06 -31.20 8.14
C SER A 118 16.21 -30.60 9.26
N ARG A 119 16.78 -30.43 10.46
CA ARG A 119 16.06 -29.83 11.60
C ARG A 119 15.64 -28.38 11.36
N LEU A 120 16.44 -27.61 10.62
CA LEU A 120 16.08 -26.25 10.24
C LEU A 120 14.92 -26.25 9.25
N VAL A 121 14.94 -27.12 8.25
CA VAL A 121 13.85 -27.29 7.27
C VAL A 121 12.55 -27.69 7.98
N ASP A 122 12.59 -28.73 8.82
CA ASP A 122 11.42 -29.17 9.61
C ASP A 122 10.92 -28.04 10.50
N GLY A 123 11.84 -27.33 11.15
CA GLY A 123 11.52 -26.21 12.02
C GLY A 123 10.93 -25.00 11.28
N ILE A 124 11.25 -24.78 10.00
CA ILE A 124 10.62 -23.76 9.16
C ILE A 124 9.22 -24.23 8.76
N ALA A 125 9.08 -25.48 8.32
CA ALA A 125 7.80 -26.06 7.95
C ALA A 125 6.80 -26.04 9.12
N ASP A 126 7.24 -26.33 10.34
CA ASP A 126 6.42 -26.23 11.56
C ASP A 126 5.89 -24.81 11.81
N LEU A 127 6.71 -23.78 11.59
CA LEU A 127 6.31 -22.39 11.78
C LEU A 127 5.34 -21.93 10.68
N GLN A 128 5.58 -22.34 9.44
CA GLN A 128 4.65 -22.12 8.32
C GLN A 128 3.30 -22.80 8.61
N GLY A 129 3.32 -24.06 9.05
CA GLY A 129 2.12 -24.80 9.41
C GLY A 129 1.34 -24.17 10.57
N LYS A 130 2.03 -23.60 11.58
CA LYS A 130 1.38 -22.84 12.65
C LYS A 130 0.71 -21.57 12.14
N PHE A 131 1.41 -20.81 11.29
CA PHE A 131 0.87 -19.60 10.68
C PHE A 131 -0.35 -19.91 9.80
N ASP A 132 -0.29 -20.98 9.02
CA ASP A 132 -1.39 -21.43 8.18
C ASP A 132 -2.57 -21.91 9.02
N ALA A 133 -2.33 -22.63 10.11
CA ALA A 133 -3.39 -23.05 11.03
C ALA A 133 -4.11 -21.85 11.68
N GLU A 134 -3.37 -20.80 12.06
CA GLU A 134 -3.97 -19.55 12.56
C GLU A 134 -4.78 -18.83 11.48
N THR A 135 -4.25 -18.79 10.27
CA THR A 135 -4.91 -18.21 9.09
C THR A 135 -6.23 -18.94 8.77
N ILE A 136 -6.23 -20.27 8.80
CA ILE A 136 -7.43 -21.09 8.56
C ILE A 136 -8.46 -20.83 9.65
N ARG A 137 -8.07 -20.87 10.93
CA ARG A 137 -8.96 -20.54 12.06
C ARG A 137 -9.53 -19.13 11.97
N PHE A 138 -8.77 -18.19 11.43
CA PHE A 138 -9.27 -16.85 11.17
C PHE A 138 -10.30 -16.85 10.03
N SER A 139 -10.03 -17.54 8.92
CA SER A 139 -10.97 -17.64 7.80
C SER A 139 -12.30 -18.30 8.19
N GLU A 140 -12.26 -19.30 9.09
CA GLU A 140 -13.47 -19.91 9.66
C GLU A 140 -14.33 -18.90 10.43
N LYS A 141 -13.71 -17.91 11.10
CA LYS A 141 -14.44 -16.85 11.83
C LYS A 141 -15.06 -15.81 10.90
N LEU A 142 -14.48 -15.58 9.72
CA LEU A 142 -15.10 -14.71 8.71
C LEU A 142 -16.40 -15.32 8.19
N GLY A 143 -16.47 -16.66 8.16
CA GLY A 143 -17.63 -17.37 7.65
C GLY A 143 -17.59 -17.52 6.14
N PHE A 144 -18.76 -17.67 5.52
CA PHE A 144 -18.85 -17.95 4.09
C PHE A 144 -18.63 -16.69 3.25
N PHE A 145 -17.67 -16.75 2.33
CA PHE A 145 -17.46 -15.75 1.28
C PHE A 145 -17.06 -16.42 -0.04
N GLN A 146 -17.26 -15.71 -1.15
CA GLN A 146 -16.82 -16.16 -2.47
C GLN A 146 -15.34 -15.79 -2.69
N PRO A 147 -14.41 -16.76 -2.81
CA PRO A 147 -12.99 -16.47 -2.87
C PRO A 147 -12.58 -15.58 -4.05
N ASP A 148 -13.17 -15.77 -5.24
CA ASP A 148 -12.82 -15.01 -6.44
C ASP A 148 -13.23 -13.53 -6.35
N GLU A 149 -14.38 -13.26 -5.72
CA GLU A 149 -14.85 -11.90 -5.46
C GLU A 149 -13.99 -11.21 -4.41
N ALA A 150 -13.73 -11.90 -3.29
CA ALA A 150 -12.86 -11.42 -2.23
C ALA A 150 -11.46 -11.11 -2.76
N LEU A 151 -10.91 -11.98 -3.60
CA LEU A 151 -9.60 -11.81 -4.22
C LEU A 151 -9.57 -10.60 -5.14
N ARG A 152 -10.62 -10.39 -5.96
CA ARG A 152 -10.74 -9.24 -6.85
C ARG A 152 -10.80 -7.92 -6.06
N GLU A 153 -11.63 -7.86 -5.04
CA GLU A 153 -11.77 -6.67 -4.17
C GLU A 153 -10.46 -6.38 -3.44
N PHE A 154 -9.88 -7.39 -2.79
CA PHE A 154 -8.61 -7.26 -2.09
C PHE A 154 -7.48 -6.79 -3.02
N SER A 155 -7.38 -7.39 -4.21
CA SER A 155 -6.39 -7.00 -5.21
C SER A 155 -6.57 -5.55 -5.65
N ALA A 156 -7.81 -5.06 -5.75
CA ALA A 156 -8.10 -3.66 -6.05
C ALA A 156 -7.57 -2.73 -4.95
N TYR A 157 -7.74 -3.08 -3.67
CA TYR A 157 -7.21 -2.31 -2.54
C TYR A 157 -5.68 -2.34 -2.48
N ILE A 158 -5.04 -3.49 -2.71
CA ILE A 158 -3.59 -3.60 -2.77
C ILE A 158 -3.02 -2.77 -3.94
N ALA A 159 -3.69 -2.80 -5.10
CA ALA A 159 -3.31 -2.00 -6.25
C ALA A 159 -3.52 -0.50 -6.00
N ALA A 160 -4.62 -0.10 -5.36
CA ALA A 160 -4.92 1.29 -5.03
C ALA A 160 -4.03 1.84 -3.91
N GLY A 161 -3.71 1.03 -2.89
CA GLY A 161 -2.85 1.40 -1.76
C GLY A 161 -1.40 1.62 -2.15
N SER A 162 -1.05 1.38 -3.41
CA SER A 162 0.29 1.69 -3.90
C SER A 162 0.60 3.18 -3.83
N GLY A 163 -0.27 4.15 -4.16
CA GLY A 163 0.12 5.58 -4.17
C GLY A 163 1.43 5.94 -4.92
N PHE A 164 1.99 4.99 -5.67
CA PHE A 164 3.35 4.97 -6.21
C PHE A 164 3.41 5.26 -7.71
N SER A 165 2.31 5.69 -8.30
CA SER A 165 2.39 6.42 -9.57
C SER A 165 3.05 7.79 -9.38
N MET A 166 2.98 8.38 -8.17
CA MET A 166 3.39 9.77 -7.93
C MET A 166 4.69 9.96 -7.13
N LEU A 167 5.24 8.92 -6.51
CA LEU A 167 6.49 9.05 -5.75
C LEU A 167 7.70 9.11 -6.70
N PRO A 168 8.69 9.97 -6.41
CA PRO A 168 9.80 10.22 -7.32
C PRO A 168 10.55 8.92 -7.56
N ARG A 169 10.61 8.53 -8.83
CA ARG A 169 11.46 7.45 -9.31
C ARG A 169 12.81 8.07 -9.62
N ASP A 170 13.89 7.38 -9.30
CA ASP A 170 15.16 7.73 -9.91
C ASP A 170 15.00 7.56 -11.43
N ASP A 171 15.13 8.66 -12.17
CA ASP A 171 15.03 8.72 -13.65
C ASP A 171 16.03 7.78 -14.35
N SER A 172 16.99 7.22 -13.61
CA SER A 172 18.00 6.29 -14.09
C SER A 172 17.53 4.83 -14.25
N SER A 173 16.37 4.44 -13.70
CA SER A 173 15.90 3.05 -13.79
C SER A 173 14.54 2.91 -14.49
N LYS A 174 14.55 2.43 -15.75
CA LYS A 174 13.33 2.04 -16.50
C LYS A 174 12.62 0.80 -15.92
N LYS A 175 13.07 0.27 -14.77
CA LYS A 175 12.47 -0.91 -14.14
C LYS A 175 11.34 -0.45 -13.22
N LYS A 176 10.18 -1.10 -13.31
CA LYS A 176 9.10 -0.93 -12.32
C LYS A 176 9.72 -1.18 -10.93
N GLY A 177 9.70 -0.18 -10.06
CA GLY A 177 10.22 -0.32 -8.70
C GLY A 177 9.55 -1.51 -8.03
N VAL A 178 10.36 -2.48 -7.60
CA VAL A 178 9.86 -3.63 -6.86
C VAL A 178 9.66 -3.16 -5.43
N PHE A 179 8.44 -3.35 -4.91
CA PHE A 179 8.16 -3.12 -3.51
C PHE A 179 9.06 -4.04 -2.67
N ASN A 180 10.00 -3.47 -1.91
CA ASN A 180 10.92 -4.22 -1.06
C ASN A 180 11.15 -3.50 0.29
N LEU A 181 11.87 -4.15 1.20
CA LEU A 181 12.11 -3.62 2.54
C LEU A 181 12.96 -2.33 2.53
N ASP A 182 13.88 -2.20 1.57
CA ASP A 182 14.70 -0.99 1.40
C ASP A 182 13.84 0.21 1.03
N TYR A 183 12.85 -0.01 0.15
CA TYR A 183 11.89 0.98 -0.25
C TYR A 183 11.01 1.44 0.92
N ILE A 184 10.56 0.51 1.77
CA ILE A 184 9.85 0.83 3.01
C ILE A 184 10.74 1.67 3.94
N THR A 185 11.99 1.27 4.14
CA THR A 185 12.93 1.95 5.03
C THR A 185 13.20 3.37 4.55
N PHE A 186 13.38 3.56 3.25
CA PHE A 186 13.50 4.87 2.62
C PHE A 186 12.25 5.74 2.85
N LEU A 187 11.06 5.18 2.67
CA LEU A 187 9.80 5.91 2.90
C LEU A 187 9.66 6.33 4.37
N MET A 188 10.01 5.44 5.31
CA MET A 188 9.97 5.72 6.75
C MET A 188 10.96 6.80 7.16
N ALA A 189 12.19 6.74 6.63
CA ALA A 189 13.19 7.78 6.83
C ALA A 189 12.74 9.13 6.27
N LYS A 190 12.06 9.14 5.12
CA LYS A 190 11.51 10.39 4.57
C LYS A 190 10.40 10.95 5.44
N ILE A 191 9.41 10.15 5.82
CA ILE A 191 8.26 10.66 6.54
C ILE A 191 8.58 11.08 7.98
N SER A 192 9.55 10.45 8.63
CA SER A 192 10.04 10.90 9.95
C SER A 192 10.62 12.33 9.90
N THR A 193 11.18 12.76 8.76
CA THR A 193 11.61 14.17 8.57
C THR A 193 10.44 15.13 8.35
N VAL A 194 9.29 14.62 7.88
CA VAL A 194 8.10 15.43 7.59
C VAL A 194 7.20 15.55 8.81
N MET A 195 7.14 14.49 9.62
CA MET A 195 6.31 14.40 10.82
C MET A 195 7.17 13.92 12.00
N PRO A 196 8.05 14.78 12.55
CA PRO A 196 8.98 14.40 13.61
C PRO A 196 8.30 14.02 14.93
N SER A 197 7.04 14.41 15.11
CA SER A 197 6.22 14.05 16.28
C SER A 197 5.54 12.68 16.16
N VAL A 198 5.57 12.03 14.99
CA VAL A 198 4.96 10.72 14.78
C VAL A 198 6.03 9.65 14.92
N THR A 199 5.77 8.69 15.79
CA THR A 199 6.70 7.59 16.07
C THR A 199 6.76 6.61 14.90
N LEU A 200 7.88 5.87 14.78
CA LEU A 200 7.98 4.79 13.79
C LEU A 200 6.88 3.73 13.98
N ASN A 201 6.47 3.47 15.22
CA ASN A 201 5.36 2.54 15.47
C ASN A 201 4.05 3.05 14.85
N GLU A 202 3.72 4.33 15.01
CA GLU A 202 2.51 4.92 14.41
C GLU A 202 2.57 4.91 12.89
N LEU A 203 3.71 5.28 12.31
CA LEU A 203 3.93 5.26 10.85
C LEU A 203 3.79 3.86 10.25
N LEU A 204 4.26 2.84 10.96
CA LEU A 204 4.28 1.47 10.47
C LEU A 204 2.91 0.80 10.62
N TRP A 205 2.22 1.04 11.73
CA TRP A 205 1.07 0.23 12.14
C TRP A 205 -0.27 0.93 12.16
N GLU A 206 -0.28 2.26 12.31
CA GLU A 206 -1.52 3.00 12.59
C GLU A 206 -1.94 3.86 11.39
N LEU A 207 -0.99 4.26 10.54
CA LEU A 207 -1.30 5.02 9.33
C LEU A 207 -1.53 4.10 8.13
N PRO A 208 -2.65 4.28 7.40
CA PRO A 208 -2.84 3.67 6.10
C PRO A 208 -1.67 4.04 5.19
N PHE A 209 -1.20 3.05 4.44
CA PHE A 209 -0.05 3.22 3.59
C PHE A 209 -0.26 4.27 2.49
N ALA A 210 -1.50 4.38 1.99
CA ALA A 210 -1.92 5.44 1.08
C ALA A 210 -1.72 6.84 1.70
N THR A 211 -2.01 7.01 2.99
CA THR A 211 -1.80 8.26 3.73
C THR A 211 -0.31 8.59 3.84
N VAL A 212 0.53 7.59 4.16
CA VAL A 212 1.99 7.74 4.18
C VAL A 212 2.49 8.19 2.81
N GLY A 213 2.06 7.54 1.73
CA GLY A 213 2.42 7.90 0.36
C GLY A 213 2.03 9.35 0.02
N PHE A 214 0.80 9.75 0.33
CA PHE A 214 0.32 11.11 0.13
C PHE A 214 1.18 12.15 0.85
N LEU A 215 1.51 11.92 2.12
CA LEU A 215 2.32 12.85 2.92
C LEU A 215 3.73 13.02 2.35
N VAL A 216 4.36 11.94 1.90
CA VAL A 216 5.67 12.01 1.24
C VAL A 216 5.59 12.79 -0.07
N VAL A 217 4.57 12.53 -0.91
CA VAL A 217 4.34 13.29 -2.15
C VAL A 217 4.21 14.80 -1.87
N GLN A 218 3.42 15.19 -0.87
CA GLN A 218 3.26 16.61 -0.52
C GLN A 218 4.54 17.24 0.02
N ALA A 219 5.32 16.50 0.82
CA ALA A 219 6.59 16.98 1.32
C ALA A 219 7.62 17.20 0.21
N GLU A 220 7.72 16.28 -0.74
CA GLU A 220 8.66 16.39 -1.85
C GLU A 220 8.25 17.51 -2.83
N ARG A 221 6.94 17.74 -3.03
CA ARG A 221 6.45 18.92 -3.74
C ARG A 221 6.88 20.22 -3.07
N LYS A 222 6.80 20.31 -1.74
CA LYS A 222 7.29 21.49 -0.99
C LYS A 222 8.80 21.70 -1.14
N ARG A 223 9.57 20.62 -1.33
CA ARG A 223 11.01 20.66 -1.59
C ARG A 223 11.37 20.99 -3.05
N GLY A 224 10.37 21.14 -3.92
CA GLY A 224 10.58 21.49 -5.33
C GLY A 224 11.05 20.33 -6.21
N VAL A 225 10.90 19.08 -5.76
CA VAL A 225 11.24 17.90 -6.56
C VAL A 225 10.32 17.83 -7.77
N LYS A 226 10.93 17.85 -8.97
CA LYS A 226 10.23 17.76 -10.26
C LYS A 226 9.89 16.30 -10.56
N GLY A 227 8.90 16.06 -11.43
CA GLY A 227 8.43 14.70 -11.75
C GLY A 227 7.36 14.14 -10.79
N ILE A 228 7.13 14.78 -9.64
CA ILE A 228 6.05 14.45 -8.69
C ILE A 228 4.78 15.17 -9.11
N SER A 229 4.26 14.80 -10.27
CA SER A 229 3.03 15.38 -10.80
C SER A 229 1.88 14.39 -10.73
N ARG A 230 0.68 14.93 -10.53
CA ARG A 230 -0.51 14.24 -11.02
C ARG A 230 -0.38 14.07 -12.54
N ASP A 231 -1.09 13.13 -13.13
CA ASP A 231 -1.20 13.00 -14.58
C ASP A 231 -1.51 14.36 -15.27
N ASP A 232 -1.28 14.43 -16.58
CA ASP A 232 -1.46 15.68 -17.32
C ASP A 232 -2.90 16.21 -17.28
N VAL A 233 -3.89 15.34 -17.06
CA VAL A 233 -5.31 15.67 -16.94
C VAL A 233 -5.57 16.47 -15.66
N SER A 234 -5.11 15.96 -14.53
CA SER A 234 -5.14 16.59 -13.22
C SER A 234 -4.38 17.92 -13.18
N ARG A 235 -3.28 18.05 -13.92
CA ARG A 235 -2.53 19.32 -14.05
C ARG A 235 -3.33 20.38 -14.81
N LYS A 236 -4.07 19.99 -15.86
CA LYS A 236 -4.96 20.89 -16.62
C LYS A 236 -6.15 21.34 -15.76
N LEU A 237 -6.77 20.43 -15.00
CA LEU A 237 -7.85 20.74 -14.06
C LEU A 237 -7.41 21.75 -13.00
N TRP A 238 -6.24 21.55 -12.39
CA TRP A 238 -5.74 22.46 -11.37
C TRP A 238 -5.43 23.85 -11.91
N ARG A 239 -4.86 23.98 -13.12
CA ARG A 239 -4.66 25.28 -13.78
C ARG A 239 -5.97 26.01 -14.02
N LYS A 240 -6.97 25.33 -14.61
CA LYS A 240 -8.30 25.92 -14.84
C LYS A 240 -8.98 26.34 -13.54
N PHE A 241 -8.83 25.56 -12.47
CA PHE A 241 -9.31 25.95 -11.14
C PHE A 241 -8.64 27.23 -10.62
N GLN A 242 -7.31 27.32 -10.71
CA GLN A 242 -6.55 28.51 -10.32
C GLN A 242 -6.92 29.74 -11.15
N GLU A 243 -7.09 29.58 -12.47
CA GLU A 243 -7.55 30.63 -13.38
C GLU A 243 -8.95 31.14 -13.02
N ARG A 244 -9.88 30.24 -12.65
CA ARG A 244 -11.22 30.60 -12.18
C ARG A 244 -11.21 31.29 -10.81
N LYS A 245 -10.33 30.85 -9.91
CA LYS A 245 -10.17 31.45 -8.58
C LYS A 245 -9.49 32.82 -8.63
N GLY A 246 -8.59 33.04 -9.59
CA GLY A 246 -7.93 34.32 -9.86
C GLY A 246 -8.81 35.33 -10.61
N SER A 247 -9.89 34.88 -11.26
CA SER A 247 -10.83 35.74 -12.00
C SER A 247 -12.04 36.20 -11.18
N SER A 248 -12.27 35.63 -9.99
CA SER A 248 -13.23 36.18 -9.02
C SER A 248 -12.61 37.35 -8.26
N LYS A 249 -12.51 38.52 -8.88
CA LYS A 249 -12.47 39.77 -8.10
C LYS A 249 -13.80 39.87 -7.33
N PRO A 250 -13.81 40.27 -6.04
CA PRO A 250 -15.05 40.53 -5.34
C PRO A 250 -15.83 41.58 -6.12
N GLN A 251 -17.05 41.26 -6.54
CA GLN A 251 -17.97 42.29 -7.05
C GLN A 251 -18.20 43.28 -5.90
N PRO A 252 -18.07 44.59 -6.14
CA PRO A 252 -18.43 45.57 -5.13
C PRO A 252 -19.91 45.37 -4.76
N PRO A 253 -20.29 45.60 -3.50
CA PRO A 253 -21.66 45.42 -3.04
C PRO A 253 -22.59 46.26 -3.93
N ILE A 254 -23.63 45.61 -4.43
CA ILE A 254 -24.69 46.26 -5.19
C ILE A 254 -25.37 47.26 -4.25
N HIS A 255 -25.09 48.55 -4.43
CA HIS A 255 -25.88 49.61 -3.80
C HIS A 255 -27.29 49.54 -4.39
N THR A 256 -28.22 48.96 -3.63
CA THR A 256 -29.65 49.14 -3.86
C THR A 256 -29.99 50.58 -3.50
N SER A 257 -30.06 51.46 -4.50
CA SER A 257 -30.73 52.74 -4.36
C SER A 257 -32.22 52.47 -4.13
N ASN A 258 -32.69 52.76 -2.91
CA ASN A 258 -34.12 52.85 -2.63
C ASN A 258 -34.73 53.93 -3.54
N PRO A 259 -35.79 53.64 -4.31
CA PRO A 259 -36.57 54.69 -4.92
C PRO A 259 -37.44 55.32 -3.83
N SER A 260 -37.16 56.58 -3.54
CA SER A 260 -38.06 57.44 -2.77
C SER A 260 -39.40 57.56 -3.51
N LYS A 261 -40.47 57.09 -2.88
CA LYS A 261 -41.78 57.74 -2.79
C LYS A 261 -42.68 56.99 -1.82
#